data_AF-A0A2S8BN05-F1
#
_entry.id   AF-A0A2S8BN05-F1
#
_cell.length_a   1.000
_cell.length_b   1.000
_cell.length_c   1.000
_cell.angle_alpha   90.00
_cell.angle_beta   90.00
_cell.angle_gamma   90.00
#
_symmetry.space_group_name_H-M   'P 1'
#
loop_
_entity.id
_entity.type
_entity.pdbx_description
1 polymer ?
#
loop_
_entity_poly.entity_id
_entity_poly.type
_entity_poly.pdbx_seq_one_letter_code
_entity_poly.pdbx_strand_id
1 'polypeptide(L)' 'MARYGAEAGNVVATATCERPGDPVADGIDVIRAEFEYAVTHEGALGVDDILDRRTRIGLVPADRERVVAVAQEFVASGC' A
#
# COMPACT_ATOMS: atom_id res chain seq x y z
N MET A 1 7.05 -3.70 11.12
CA MET A 1 7.27 -2.50 11.97
C MET A 1 8.52 -1.67 11.61
N ALA A 2 9.17 -1.83 10.45
CA ALA A 2 10.38 -1.06 10.11
C ALA A 2 10.36 -0.34 8.74
N ARG A 3 9.24 -0.34 7.99
CA ARG A 3 9.19 0.33 6.67
C ARG A 3 9.11 1.86 6.77
N TYR A 4 8.34 2.41 7.72
CA TYR A 4 8.05 3.84 7.80
C TYR A 4 8.77 4.59 8.94
N GLY A 5 9.54 3.90 9.78
CA GLY A 5 10.27 4.55 10.88
C GLY A 5 9.35 5.42 11.76
N ALA A 6 9.68 6.71 11.92
CA ALA A 6 8.88 7.67 12.69
C ALA A 6 7.48 7.95 12.08
N GLU A 7 7.30 7.71 10.78
CA GLU A 7 6.04 7.93 10.07
C GLU A 7 5.03 6.80 10.28
N ALA A 8 5.41 5.70 10.96
CA ALA A 8 4.52 4.55 11.17
C ALA A 8 3.22 4.92 11.90
N GLY A 9 3.25 5.92 12.80
CA GLY A 9 2.05 6.45 13.44
C GLY A 9 1.19 7.29 12.49
N ASN A 10 1.82 8.01 11.55
CA ASN A 10 1.13 8.88 10.60
C ASN A 10 0.39 8.09 9.53
N VAL A 11 0.95 6.96 9.06
CA VAL A 11 0.34 6.11 8.02
C VAL A 11 -1.11 5.75 8.36
N VAL A 12 -1.39 5.30 9.58
CA VAL A 12 -2.76 4.95 9.99
C VAL A 12 -3.57 6.17 10.39
N ALA A 13 -2.94 7.19 10.99
CA ALA A 13 -3.64 8.38 11.46
C ALA A 13 -4.16 9.28 10.34
N THR A 14 -3.54 9.26 9.16
CA THR A 14 -3.95 10.06 7.99
C THR A 14 -4.74 9.27 6.95
N ALA A 15 -4.89 7.95 7.13
CA ALA A 15 -5.61 7.10 6.21
C ALA A 15 -7.11 7.44 6.17
N THR A 16 -7.66 7.58 4.97
CA THR A 16 -9.08 7.84 4.71
C THR A 16 -9.78 6.63 4.10
N CYS A 17 -9.02 5.59 3.73
CA CYS A 17 -9.56 4.37 3.17
C CYS A 17 -10.34 3.52 4.18
N GLU A 18 -11.19 2.64 3.66
CA GLU A 18 -11.90 1.67 4.48
C GLU A 18 -10.92 0.65 5.08
N ARG A 19 -11.08 0.38 6.39
CA ARG A 19 -10.29 -0.60 7.17
C ARG A 19 -8.77 -0.41 7.00
N PRO A 20 -8.22 0.75 7.41
CA PRO A 20 -6.82 1.12 7.15
C PRO A 20 -5.80 0.17 7.83
N GLY A 21 -6.19 -0.50 8.91
CA GLY A 21 -5.37 -1.47 9.64
C GLY A 21 -5.42 -2.90 9.09
N ASP A 22 -6.30 -3.21 8.14
CA ASP A 22 -6.39 -4.55 7.55
C ASP A 22 -5.23 -4.78 6.57
N PRO A 23 -4.70 -6.01 6.49
CA PRO A 23 -3.75 -6.36 5.44
C PRO A 23 -4.37 -6.21 4.05
N VAL A 24 -3.57 -5.87 3.05
CA VAL A 24 -4.04 -5.73 1.66
C VAL A 24 -4.50 -7.06 1.05
N ALA A 25 -3.95 -8.17 1.53
CA ALA A 25 -4.40 -9.52 1.22
C ALA A 25 -3.92 -10.50 2.31
N ASP A 26 -4.55 -11.68 2.38
CA ASP A 26 -4.15 -12.72 3.32
C ASP A 26 -2.68 -13.13 3.13
N GLY A 27 -1.94 -13.16 4.24
CA GLY A 27 -0.52 -13.49 4.24
C GLY A 27 0.42 -12.35 3.83
N ILE A 28 -0.11 -11.15 3.55
CA ILE A 28 0.70 -9.96 3.25
C ILE A 28 0.81 -9.09 4.49
N ASP A 29 2.04 -8.71 4.85
CA ASP A 29 2.37 -7.88 6.02
C ASP A 29 2.33 -6.37 5.72
N VAL A 30 1.60 -5.99 4.67
CA VAL A 30 1.34 -4.62 4.24
C VAL A 30 -0.14 -4.33 4.44
N ILE A 31 -0.46 -3.24 5.13
CA ILE A 31 -1.85 -2.83 5.40
C ILE A 31 -2.37 -1.86 4.35
N ARG A 32 -3.70 -1.73 4.27
CA ARG A 32 -4.37 -0.83 3.32
C ARG A 32 -3.91 0.62 3.43
N ALA A 33 -3.65 1.10 4.64
CA ALA A 33 -3.11 2.44 4.86
C ALA A 33 -1.73 2.67 4.21
N GLU A 34 -0.88 1.64 4.12
CA GLU A 34 0.43 1.74 3.45
C GLU A 34 0.28 1.99 1.94
N PHE A 35 -0.76 1.41 1.30
CA PHE A 35 -1.07 1.66 -0.12
C PHE A 35 -1.60 3.07 -0.34
N GLU A 36 -2.51 3.54 0.52
CA GLU A 36 -3.02 4.92 0.45
C GLU A 36 -1.91 5.95 0.64
N TYR A 37 -1.04 5.73 1.62
CA TYR A 37 0.10 6.60 1.90
C TYR A 37 1.07 6.66 0.72
N ALA A 38 1.31 5.53 0.04
CA ALA A 38 2.14 5.48 -1.15
C ALA A 38 1.64 6.43 -2.25
N VAL A 39 0.32 6.53 -2.45
CA VAL A 39 -0.28 7.43 -3.44
C VAL A 39 -0.29 8.88 -2.96
N THR A 40 -0.81 9.11 -1.75
CA THR A 40 -1.12 10.46 -1.25
C THR A 40 0.10 11.23 -0.74
N HIS A 41 1.08 10.54 -0.16
CA HIS A 41 2.23 11.16 0.50
C HIS A 41 3.56 10.85 -0.22
N GLU A 42 3.67 9.68 -0.87
CA GLU A 42 4.91 9.29 -1.56
C GLU A 42 4.84 9.43 -3.09
N GLY A 43 3.71 9.88 -3.64
CA GLY A 43 3.53 10.20 -5.05
C GLY A 43 3.60 8.99 -5.98
N ALA A 44 3.14 7.82 -5.55
CA ALA A 44 2.98 6.67 -6.43
C ALA A 44 1.92 6.97 -7.50
N LEU A 45 2.31 6.95 -8.77
CA LEU A 45 1.44 7.28 -9.90
C LEU A 45 0.80 6.05 -10.55
N GLY A 46 1.24 4.86 -10.15
CA GLY A 46 0.78 3.61 -10.72
C GLY A 46 0.99 2.42 -9.78
N VAL A 47 0.40 1.30 -10.17
CA VAL A 47 0.47 0.04 -9.42
C VAL A 47 1.91 -0.41 -9.22
N ASP A 48 2.76 -0.25 -10.23
CA ASP A 48 4.17 -0.66 -10.18
C ASP A 48 4.97 0.16 -9.15
N ASP A 49 4.65 1.45 -8.96
CA ASP A 49 5.28 2.26 -7.92
C ASP A 49 4.95 1.70 -6.52
N ILE A 50 3.69 1.35 -6.29
CA ILE A 50 3.24 0.76 -5.01
C ILE A 50 3.91 -0.61 -4.79
N LEU A 51 3.76 -1.52 -5.76
CA LEU A 51 4.13 -2.93 -5.57
C LEU A 51 5.62 -3.18 -5.67
N ASP A 52 6.33 -2.49 -6.57
CA ASP A 52 7.73 -2.81 -6.87
C ASP A 52 8.71 -1.89 -6.14
N ARG A 53 8.31 -0.64 -5.83
CA ARG A 53 9.21 0.37 -5.24
C ARG A 53 8.91 0.68 -3.77
N ARG A 54 7.65 0.92 -3.41
CA ARG A 54 7.27 1.31 -2.02
C ARG A 54 7.15 0.13 -1.07
N THR A 55 6.59 -0.98 -1.55
CA THR A 55 6.30 -2.15 -0.70
C THR A 55 7.16 -3.37 -1.03
N ARG A 56 7.67 -3.46 -2.27
CA ARG A 56 8.43 -4.61 -2.81
C ARG A 56 7.66 -5.94 -2.83
N ILE A 57 6.33 -5.92 -2.68
CA ILE A 57 5.48 -7.10 -2.81
C ILE A 57 5.65 -7.74 -4.20
N GLY A 58 5.87 -6.92 -5.24
CA GLY A 58 6.02 -7.40 -6.61
C GLY A 58 7.26 -8.27 -6.87
N LEU A 59 8.20 -8.38 -5.92
CA LEU A 59 9.32 -9.32 -5.99
C LEU A 59 8.87 -10.79 -5.91
N VAL A 60 7.68 -11.05 -5.35
CA VAL A 60 7.07 -12.38 -5.29
C VAL A 60 5.85 -12.40 -6.21
N PRO A 61 5.90 -13.08 -7.37
CA PRO A 61 4.80 -13.07 -8.34
C PRO A 61 3.45 -13.49 -7.76
N ALA A 62 3.45 -14.53 -6.90
CA ALA A 62 2.24 -15.02 -6.26
C ALA A 62 1.61 -14.01 -5.29
N ASP A 63 2.42 -13.15 -4.66
CA ASP A 63 1.91 -12.12 -3.77
C ASP A 63 1.41 -10.92 -4.59
N ARG A 64 2.12 -10.56 -5.68
CA ARG A 64 1.68 -9.54 -6.64
C ARG A 64 0.28 -9.82 -7.17
N GLU A 65 0.02 -11.06 -7.59
CA GLU A 65 -1.29 -11.48 -8.12
C GLU A 65 -2.42 -11.27 -7.10
N ARG A 66 -2.15 -11.47 -5.81
CA ARG A 66 -3.16 -11.29 -4.74
C ARG A 66 -3.51 -9.83 -4.48
N VAL A 67 -2.55 -8.90 -4.70
CA VAL A 67 -2.71 -7.50 -4.28
C VAL A 67 -2.90 -6.51 -5.43
N VAL A 68 -2.72 -6.94 -6.68
CA VAL A 68 -2.77 -6.05 -7.85
C VAL A 68 -4.12 -5.32 -7.97
N ALA A 69 -5.23 -6.02 -7.72
CA ALA A 69 -6.57 -5.41 -7.76
C ALA A 69 -6.73 -4.34 -6.67
N VAL A 70 -6.24 -4.63 -5.46
CA VAL A 70 -6.28 -3.68 -4.35
C VAL A 70 -5.42 -2.45 -4.65
N ALA A 71 -4.22 -2.62 -5.21
CA ALA A 71 -3.37 -1.50 -5.61
C ALA A 71 -4.03 -0.60 -6.66
N GLN A 72 -4.79 -1.17 -7.60
CA GLN A 72 -5.55 -0.41 -8.61
C GLN A 72 -6.63 0.47 -7.98
N GLU A 73 -7.31 0.02 -6.92
CA GLU A 73 -8.30 0.83 -6.19
C GLU A 73 -7.70 2.15 -5.69
N PHE A 74 -6.50 2.10 -5.12
CA PHE A 74 -5.83 3.27 -4.55
C PHE A 74 -5.30 4.23 -5.62
N VAL A 75 -4.74 3.71 -6.71
CA VAL A 75 -4.29 4.54 -7.84
C VAL A 75 -5.47 5.24 -8.51
N ALA A 76 -6.60 4.56 -8.69
CA ALA A 76 -7.80 5.13 -9.27
C ALA A 76 -8.46 6.20 -8.39
N SER A 77 -8.24 6.17 -7.08
CA SER A 77 -8.82 7.12 -6.12
C SER A 77 -7.97 8.38 -5.88
N GLY A 78 -6.68 8.35 -6.24
CA GLY A 78 -5.75 9.48 -6.10
C GLY A 78 -5.56 10.32 -7.37
N CYS A 79 -6.30 10.02 -8.43
CA CYS A 79 -6.27 10.66 -9.74
C CYS A 79 -7.54 11.49 -9.99
#